data_AF-A0A1X0NTM4-F1
#
_entry.id   AF-A0A1X0NTM4-F1
#
_cell.length_a   1.000
_cell.length_b   1.000
_cell.length_c   1.000
_cell.angle_alpha   90.00
_cell.angle_beta   90.00
_cell.angle_gamma   90.00
#
_symmetry.space_group_name_H-M   'P 1'
#
loop_
_entity.id
_entity.type
_entity.pdbx_description
1 polymer ?
#
loop_
_entity_poly.entity_id
_entity_poly.type
_entity_poly.pdbx_seq_one_letter_code
_entity_poly.pdbx_strand_id
1 'polypeptide(L)'
;MCNGSIQNRSKEWISSSFLEFKKHQASLLFIVWDEEDGGRIECRQLRPILCALFPSDGVAKGTPSSSTAKRIVGGEVFTLREIREACITAAGEPWSQHRMITLNEMFAIMDALWADGERRTRMVRACLHSVFTSFFGEQEEVTKVALMKASQRVTGTSIGAGEAESILRTAATNNSTYDTLNFEKFCELLLPTLTQE
;
A
#
# COMPACT_ATOMS: atom_id res chain seq x y z
N MET A 1 -42.65 -26.58 -7.48
CA MET A 1 -42.06 -25.70 -6.46
C MET A 1 -40.61 -26.09 -6.29
N CYS A 2 -39.69 -25.38 -6.95
CA CYS A 2 -38.24 -25.39 -6.72
C CYS A 2 -37.68 -24.13 -7.40
N ASN A 3 -36.99 -23.30 -6.64
CA ASN A 3 -35.90 -22.37 -7.01
C ASN A 3 -35.83 -21.36 -5.85
N GLY A 4 -34.87 -21.44 -4.94
CA GLY A 4 -33.45 -21.69 -5.17
C GLY A 4 -32.74 -20.36 -4.93
N SER A 5 -32.46 -20.06 -3.66
CA SER A 5 -31.82 -18.84 -3.19
C SER A 5 -30.49 -18.58 -3.90
N ILE A 6 -30.49 -17.66 -4.86
CA ILE A 6 -29.28 -16.98 -5.35
C ILE A 6 -29.14 -15.69 -4.54
N GLN A 7 -28.88 -15.82 -3.24
CA GLN A 7 -28.41 -14.72 -2.39
C GLN A 7 -27.40 -15.34 -1.42
N ASN A 8 -26.21 -14.74 -1.32
CA ASN A 8 -25.07 -15.12 -0.46
C ASN A 8 -23.90 -15.88 -1.10
N ARG A 9 -23.43 -15.50 -2.29
CA ARG A 9 -22.04 -15.83 -2.70
C ARG A 9 -21.11 -14.61 -2.84
N SER A 10 -21.61 -13.40 -2.63
CA SER A 10 -20.86 -12.15 -2.82
C SER A 10 -20.54 -11.40 -1.51
N LYS A 11 -20.78 -12.01 -0.35
CA LYS A 11 -20.53 -11.41 0.98
C LYS A 11 -19.40 -12.07 1.79
N GLU A 12 -18.62 -12.97 1.16
CA GLU A 12 -17.47 -13.64 1.78
C GLU A 12 -16.11 -13.11 1.29
N TRP A 13 -16.07 -11.91 0.71
CA TRP A 13 -14.84 -11.10 0.77
C TRP A 13 -14.78 -10.50 2.17
N ILE A 14 -14.64 -11.39 3.15
CA ILE A 14 -14.45 -11.08 4.56
C ILE A 14 -13.27 -10.12 4.61
N SER A 15 -13.49 -8.99 5.28
CA SER A 15 -12.57 -7.87 5.48
C SER A 15 -11.19 -8.33 5.97
N SER A 16 -10.35 -8.83 5.06
CA SER A 16 -8.94 -9.08 5.34
C SER A 16 -8.28 -7.73 5.61
N SER A 17 -7.56 -7.62 6.72
CA SER A 17 -6.81 -6.40 7.03
C SER A 17 -5.87 -6.05 5.87
N PHE A 18 -5.48 -4.78 5.75
CA PHE A 18 -4.55 -4.35 4.70
C PHE A 18 -3.27 -5.19 4.68
N LEU A 19 -2.78 -5.58 5.87
CA LEU A 19 -1.62 -6.45 6.00
C LEU A 19 -1.86 -7.84 5.41
N GLU A 20 -3.02 -8.46 5.64
CA GLU A 20 -3.35 -9.77 5.07
C GLU A 20 -3.43 -9.73 3.55
N PHE A 21 -3.97 -8.65 2.97
CA PHE A 21 -3.90 -8.42 1.54
C PHE A 21 -2.44 -8.34 1.04
N LYS A 22 -1.58 -7.64 1.79
CA LYS A 22 -0.15 -7.55 1.48
C LYS A 22 0.58 -8.89 1.62
N LYS A 23 0.23 -9.73 2.60
CA LYS A 23 0.76 -11.10 2.72
C LYS A 23 0.32 -11.98 1.56
N HIS A 24 -0.91 -11.82 1.08
CA HIS A 24 -1.33 -12.51 -0.13
C HIS A 24 -0.49 -12.08 -1.35
N GLN A 25 -0.28 -10.77 -1.55
CA GLN A 25 0.65 -10.28 -2.59
C GLN A 25 2.07 -10.82 -2.40
N ALA A 26 2.54 -10.90 -1.15
CA ALA A 26 3.85 -11.45 -0.81
C ALA A 26 3.97 -12.92 -1.21
N SER A 27 2.93 -13.74 -1.01
CA SER A 27 2.95 -15.15 -1.43
C SER A 27 3.11 -15.32 -2.94
N LEU A 28 2.45 -14.46 -3.74
CA LEU A 28 2.57 -14.50 -5.19
C LEU A 28 3.98 -14.12 -5.64
N LEU A 29 4.55 -13.08 -5.02
CA LEU A 29 5.92 -12.66 -5.25
C LEU A 29 6.92 -13.74 -4.83
N PHE A 30 6.72 -14.36 -3.66
CA PHE A 30 7.58 -15.41 -3.13
C PHE A 30 7.71 -16.58 -4.10
N ILE A 31 6.60 -17.04 -4.69
CA ILE A 31 6.60 -18.12 -5.69
C ILE A 31 7.47 -17.76 -6.90
N VAL A 32 7.44 -16.51 -7.35
CA VAL A 32 8.26 -16.07 -8.50
C VAL A 32 9.76 -16.05 -8.17
N TRP A 33 10.13 -15.85 -6.90
CA TRP A 33 11.53 -15.78 -6.47
C TRP A 33 12.09 -17.11 -5.94
N ASP A 34 11.24 -18.09 -5.64
CA ASP A 34 11.60 -19.45 -5.27
C ASP A 34 11.95 -20.25 -6.54
N GLU A 35 13.06 -19.88 -7.20
CA GLU A 35 13.48 -20.43 -8.50
C GLU A 35 13.69 -21.96 -8.49
N GLU A 36 13.96 -22.54 -7.31
CA GLU A 36 14.21 -23.97 -7.13
C GLU A 36 12.97 -24.75 -6.64
N ASP A 37 11.81 -24.09 -6.50
CA ASP A 37 10.59 -24.64 -5.88
C ASP A 37 10.86 -25.29 -4.49
N GLY A 38 11.85 -24.75 -3.76
CA GLY A 38 12.33 -25.28 -2.49
C GLY A 38 11.51 -24.82 -1.28
N GLY A 39 10.52 -23.95 -1.51
CA GLY A 39 9.74 -23.27 -0.48
C GLY A 39 10.55 -22.20 0.27
N ARG A 40 11.66 -21.72 -0.32
CA ARG A 40 12.62 -20.87 0.36
C ARG A 40 13.28 -19.87 -0.60
N ILE A 41 13.42 -18.64 -0.14
CA ILE A 41 14.18 -17.60 -0.83
C ILE A 41 15.42 -17.24 -0.02
N GLU A 42 16.45 -16.72 -0.67
CA GLU A 42 17.57 -16.12 0.04
C GLU A 42 17.15 -14.82 0.73
N CYS A 43 17.69 -14.59 1.93
CA CYS A 43 17.44 -13.39 2.72
C CYS A 43 17.79 -12.10 1.96
N ARG A 44 18.77 -12.10 1.04
CA ARG A 44 19.06 -10.95 0.18
C ARG A 44 17.86 -10.53 -0.70
N GLN A 45 16.93 -11.44 -1.02
CA GLN A 45 15.74 -11.17 -1.83
C GLN A 45 14.60 -10.52 -1.03
N LEU A 46 14.65 -10.58 0.31
CA LEU A 46 13.58 -10.05 1.16
C LEU A 46 13.40 -8.53 1.04
N ARG A 47 14.49 -7.75 1.02
CA ARG A 47 14.39 -6.28 0.85
C ARG A 47 13.75 -5.90 -0.51
N PRO A 48 14.19 -6.45 -1.66
CA PRO A 48 13.50 -6.26 -2.94
C PRO A 48 12.00 -6.57 -2.88
N ILE A 49 11.61 -7.68 -2.25
CA ILE A 49 10.19 -8.04 -2.12
C ILE A 49 9.43 -7.02 -1.29
N LEU A 50 9.96 -6.61 -0.14
CA LEU A 50 9.34 -5.58 0.70
C LEU A 50 9.18 -4.25 -0.05
N CYS A 51 10.17 -3.85 -0.84
CA CYS A 51 10.10 -2.65 -1.67
C CYS A 51 9.08 -2.78 -2.82
N ALA A 52 8.86 -3.98 -3.37
CA ALA A 52 7.80 -4.21 -4.35
C ALA A 52 6.40 -4.16 -3.72
N LEU A 53 6.26 -4.68 -2.50
CA LEU A 53 4.99 -4.66 -1.75
C LEU A 53 4.63 -3.26 -1.25
N PHE A 54 5.64 -2.48 -0.84
CA PHE A 54 5.50 -1.13 -0.32
C PHE A 54 6.45 -0.19 -1.08
N PRO A 55 6.05 0.25 -2.28
CA PRO A 55 6.91 1.06 -3.14
C PRO A 55 7.20 2.40 -2.50
N SER A 56 8.47 2.68 -2.22
CA SER A 56 8.92 4.05 -1.95
C SER A 56 8.98 4.81 -3.25
N ASP A 57 8.62 6.10 -3.23
CA ASP A 57 8.93 6.99 -4.33
C ASP A 57 10.44 6.98 -4.59
N GLY A 58 10.79 6.39 -5.72
CA GLY A 58 12.15 6.38 -6.20
C GLY A 58 12.57 7.80 -6.52
N VAL A 59 13.29 8.44 -5.60
CA VAL A 59 14.42 9.24 -6.05
C VAL A 59 15.41 8.24 -6.64
N ALA A 60 15.16 7.86 -7.89
CA ALA A 60 16.18 7.28 -8.74
C ALA A 60 17.36 8.24 -8.68
N LYS A 61 18.51 7.74 -8.20
CA LYS A 61 19.77 8.47 -8.17
C LYS A 61 20.00 9.09 -9.56
N GLY A 62 19.86 10.40 -9.70
CA GLY A 62 20.43 11.12 -10.85
C GLY A 62 19.63 12.21 -11.55
N THR A 63 18.36 12.49 -11.21
CA THR A 63 17.63 13.61 -11.85
C THR A 63 17.13 14.62 -10.82
N PRO A 64 17.54 15.91 -10.89
CA PRO A 64 16.94 16.96 -10.11
C PRO A 64 15.62 17.34 -10.79
N SER A 65 14.59 16.53 -10.61
CA SER A 65 13.25 16.87 -11.10
C SER A 65 12.51 17.66 -10.03
N SER A 66 12.20 18.91 -10.38
CA SER A 66 11.12 19.75 -9.86
C SER A 66 11.04 19.99 -8.35
N SER A 67 11.02 21.28 -8.00
CA SER A 67 10.94 21.85 -6.65
C SER A 67 9.72 21.45 -5.80
N THR A 68 8.83 20.56 -6.28
CA THR A 68 7.72 19.99 -5.50
C THR A 68 7.98 18.56 -4.99
N ALA A 69 9.06 17.90 -5.42
CA ALA A 69 9.54 16.62 -4.85
C ALA A 69 10.11 16.76 -3.42
N LYS A 70 9.97 17.94 -2.82
CA LYS A 70 10.47 18.31 -1.51
C LYS A 70 9.33 18.32 -0.47
N ARG A 71 8.48 17.28 -0.44
CA ARG A 71 7.59 17.02 0.70
C ARG A 71 6.85 15.67 0.65
N ILE A 72 7.49 14.59 0.21
CA ILE A 72 7.27 13.37 0.99
C ILE A 72 8.06 13.57 2.28
N VAL A 73 7.39 14.10 3.30
CA VAL A 73 7.90 14.04 4.66
C VAL A 73 8.01 12.56 5.02
N GLY A 74 9.23 12.03 5.03
CA GLY A 74 9.58 10.65 5.41
C GLY A 74 9.89 9.79 4.18
N GLY A 75 11.15 9.68 3.75
CA GLY A 75 12.06 8.70 4.33
C GLY A 75 11.87 7.32 3.66
N GLU A 76 12.89 6.46 3.66
CA GLU A 76 12.69 5.08 3.21
C GLU A 76 11.46 4.45 3.93
N VAL A 77 10.59 3.71 3.23
CA VAL A 77 9.44 3.03 3.87
C VAL A 77 9.92 2.12 5.00
N PHE A 78 11.05 1.45 4.75
CA PHE A 78 11.79 0.68 5.71
C PHE A 78 13.26 1.09 5.67
N THR A 79 13.83 1.38 6.82
CA THR A 79 15.29 1.44 6.95
C THR A 79 15.86 0.03 7.05
N LEU A 80 17.13 -0.14 6.66
CA LEU A 80 17.81 -1.44 6.81
C LEU A 80 17.84 -1.92 8.27
N ARG A 81 17.88 -0.99 9.24
CA ARG A 81 17.86 -1.31 10.67
C ARG A 81 16.54 -1.97 11.06
N GLU A 82 15.41 -1.39 10.67
CA GLU A 82 14.08 -1.91 11.00
C GLU A 82 13.85 -3.30 10.40
N ILE A 83 14.33 -3.51 9.18
CA ILE A 83 14.27 -4.83 8.53
C ILE A 83 15.08 -5.86 9.32
N ARG A 84 16.29 -5.51 9.78
CA ARG A 84 17.13 -6.40 10.60
C ARG A 84 16.48 -6.72 11.94
N GLU A 85 15.92 -5.72 12.61
CA GLU A 85 15.18 -5.88 13.87
C GLU A 85 13.98 -6.80 13.68
N ALA A 86 13.20 -6.61 12.61
CA ALA A 86 12.07 -7.48 12.29
C ALA A 86 12.50 -8.94 12.05
N CYS A 87 13.63 -9.19 11.39
CA CYS A 87 14.15 -10.55 11.24
C CYS A 87 14.55 -11.20 12.57
N ILE A 88 15.18 -10.44 13.47
CA ILE A 88 15.52 -10.95 14.80
C ILE A 88 14.24 -11.29 15.59
N THR A 89 13.25 -10.40 15.57
CA THR A 89 11.98 -10.58 16.27
C THR A 89 11.18 -11.77 15.72
N ALA A 90 11.13 -11.91 14.40
CA ALA A 90 10.29 -12.91 13.73
C ALA A 90 10.94 -14.29 13.63
N ALA A 91 12.24 -14.34 13.35
CA ALA A 91 12.96 -15.57 13.02
C ALA A 91 14.00 -15.97 14.07
N GLY A 92 14.15 -15.18 15.15
CA GLY A 92 15.08 -15.45 16.26
C GLY A 92 16.55 -15.29 15.90
N GLU A 93 16.87 -14.90 14.67
CA GLU A 93 18.22 -14.86 14.12
C GLU A 93 18.49 -13.53 13.39
N PRO A 94 19.74 -13.06 13.40
CA PRO A 94 20.12 -11.86 12.67
C PRO A 94 20.07 -12.07 11.15
N TRP A 95 19.76 -10.98 10.43
CA TRP A 95 19.83 -10.94 8.96
C TRP A 95 21.22 -11.32 8.46
N SER A 96 21.33 -12.42 7.72
CA SER A 96 22.53 -12.80 6.96
C SER A 96 22.17 -13.04 5.49
N GLN A 97 23.07 -12.72 4.57
CA GLN A 97 22.75 -12.75 3.13
C GLN A 97 22.51 -14.16 2.59
N HIS A 98 23.12 -15.17 3.21
CA HIS A 98 23.04 -16.58 2.79
C HIS A 98 21.98 -17.38 3.55
N ARG A 99 21.27 -16.76 4.49
CA ARG A 99 20.16 -17.39 5.20
C ARG A 99 19.01 -17.60 4.24
N MET A 100 18.41 -18.78 4.28
CA MET A 100 17.18 -19.07 3.56
C MET A 100 15.98 -18.68 4.43
N ILE A 101 14.97 -18.08 3.81
CA ILE A 101 13.74 -17.60 4.44
C ILE A 101 12.56 -18.34 3.81
N THR A 102 11.74 -18.95 4.66
CA THR A 102 10.46 -19.55 4.27
C THR A 102 9.36 -18.50 4.14
N LEU A 103 8.27 -18.83 3.44
CA LEU A 103 7.12 -17.93 3.34
C LEU A 103 6.53 -17.55 4.71
N ASN A 104 6.51 -18.50 5.66
CA ASN A 104 6.04 -18.24 7.03
C ASN A 104 6.93 -17.24 7.77
N GLU A 105 8.25 -17.36 7.64
CA GLU A 105 9.17 -16.37 8.21
C GLU A 105 9.00 -15.00 7.56
N MET A 106 8.75 -14.95 6.25
CA MET A 106 8.44 -13.69 5.57
C MET A 106 7.17 -13.04 6.15
N PHE A 107 6.11 -13.80 6.38
CA PHE A 107 4.89 -13.28 7.02
C PHE A 107 5.15 -12.78 8.43
N ALA A 108 5.89 -13.53 9.24
CA ALA A 108 6.26 -13.11 10.59
C ALA A 108 7.10 -11.82 10.59
N ILE A 109 7.99 -11.64 9.61
CA ILE A 109 8.75 -10.40 9.42
C ILE A 109 7.82 -9.25 9.04
N MET A 110 6.84 -9.47 8.17
CA MET A 110 5.83 -8.46 7.82
C MET A 110 4.99 -8.07 9.04
N ASP A 111 4.61 -9.03 9.89
CA ASP A 111 3.91 -8.78 11.16
C ASP A 111 4.76 -7.93 12.12
N ALA A 112 6.04 -8.28 12.29
CA ALA A 112 6.97 -7.52 13.12
C ALA A 112 7.21 -6.10 12.58
N LEU A 113 7.20 -5.92 11.26
CA LEU A 113 7.25 -4.59 10.65
C LEU A 113 5.97 -3.78 10.92
N TRP A 114 4.81 -4.42 10.80
CA TRP A 114 3.49 -3.80 10.93
C TRP A 114 3.08 -3.44 12.37
N ALA A 115 3.70 -4.10 13.37
CA ALA A 115 3.41 -3.90 14.79
C ALA A 115 3.64 -2.45 15.27
N ASP A 116 4.56 -1.71 14.65
CA ASP A 116 4.80 -0.30 14.98
C ASP A 116 3.85 0.64 14.24
N GLY A 117 3.11 1.49 14.96
CA GLY A 117 2.05 2.34 14.39
C GLY A 117 2.56 3.42 13.43
N GLU A 118 3.74 4.00 13.70
CA GLU A 118 4.36 4.98 12.79
C GLU A 118 4.83 4.30 11.50
N ARG A 119 5.47 3.14 11.61
CA ARG A 119 5.90 2.33 10.46
C ARG A 119 4.72 1.85 9.64
N ARG A 120 3.67 1.35 10.29
CA ARG A 120 2.40 0.97 9.65
C ARG A 120 1.84 2.11 8.81
N THR A 121 1.80 3.31 9.38
CA THR A 121 1.34 4.51 8.67
C THR A 121 2.21 4.80 7.45
N ARG A 122 3.55 4.72 7.56
CA ARG A 122 4.45 4.87 6.40
C ARG A 122 4.22 3.81 5.32
N MET A 123 4.03 2.55 5.71
CA MET A 123 3.76 1.44 4.79
C MET A 123 2.48 1.69 3.98
N VAL A 124 1.39 2.07 4.66
CA VAL A 124 0.12 2.37 3.98
C VAL A 124 0.23 3.60 3.10
N ARG A 125 0.83 4.70 3.60
CA ARG A 125 1.02 5.94 2.83
C ARG A 125 1.81 5.70 1.54
N ALA A 126 2.85 4.87 1.58
CA ALA A 126 3.62 4.49 0.39
C ALA A 126 2.76 3.81 -0.69
N CYS A 127 1.91 2.86 -0.27
CA CYS A 127 0.97 2.22 -1.18
C CYS A 127 -0.09 3.20 -1.71
N LEU A 128 -0.63 4.07 -0.85
CA LEU A 128 -1.58 5.11 -1.25
C LEU A 128 -0.96 6.09 -2.25
N HIS A 129 0.33 6.41 -2.10
CA HIS A 129 1.04 7.27 -3.04
C HIS A 129 1.11 6.64 -4.44
N SER A 130 1.51 5.36 -4.50
CA SER A 130 1.53 4.62 -5.76
C SER A 130 0.14 4.59 -6.44
N VAL A 131 -0.93 4.41 -5.66
CA VAL A 131 -2.32 4.45 -6.16
C VAL A 131 -2.68 5.85 -6.66
N PHE A 132 -2.38 6.89 -5.86
CA PHE A 132 -2.68 8.28 -6.19
C PHE A 132 -2.01 8.69 -7.50
N THR A 133 -0.71 8.45 -7.62
CA THR A 133 0.07 8.75 -8.83
C THR A 133 -0.39 7.92 -10.03
N SER A 134 -0.79 6.66 -9.85
CA SER A 134 -1.32 5.84 -10.94
C SER A 134 -2.65 6.38 -11.49
N PHE A 135 -3.50 6.95 -10.64
CA PHE A 135 -4.79 7.48 -11.05
C PHE A 135 -4.71 8.91 -11.55
N PHE A 136 -3.93 9.75 -10.90
CA PHE A 136 -3.92 11.20 -11.12
C PHE A 136 -2.65 11.73 -11.78
N GLY A 137 -1.62 10.89 -11.95
CA GLY A 137 -0.32 11.30 -12.48
C GLY A 137 0.39 12.25 -11.52
N GLU A 138 1.10 13.23 -12.07
CA GLU A 138 1.81 14.26 -11.31
C GLU A 138 0.91 15.43 -10.85
N GLN A 139 -0.42 15.23 -10.81
CA GLN A 139 -1.34 16.28 -10.38
C GLN A 139 -1.22 16.51 -8.87
N GLU A 140 -0.81 17.72 -8.49
CA GLU A 140 -0.75 18.15 -7.09
C GLU A 140 -2.15 18.30 -6.47
N GLU A 141 -3.13 18.72 -7.30
CA GLU A 141 -4.52 18.90 -6.91
C GLU A 141 -5.48 18.23 -7.89
N VAL A 142 -6.33 17.36 -7.36
CA VAL A 142 -7.33 16.59 -8.10
C VAL A 142 -8.68 17.30 -8.00
N THR A 143 -9.19 17.73 -9.15
CA THR A 143 -10.52 18.35 -9.26
C THR A 143 -11.63 17.29 -9.29
N LYS A 144 -12.88 17.73 -9.08
CA LYS A 144 -14.09 16.92 -9.27
C LYS A 144 -14.11 16.17 -10.61
N VAL A 145 -13.75 16.85 -11.71
CA VAL A 145 -13.72 16.26 -13.05
C VAL A 145 -12.61 15.22 -13.17
N ALA A 146 -11.44 15.48 -12.60
CA ALA A 146 -10.33 14.51 -12.59
C ALA A 146 -10.70 13.25 -11.79
N LEU A 147 -11.39 13.40 -10.65
CA LEU A 147 -11.88 12.30 -9.84
C LEU A 147 -12.89 11.41 -10.60
N MET A 148 -13.86 12.02 -11.28
CA MET A 148 -14.83 11.29 -12.12
C MET A 148 -14.14 10.54 -13.26
N LYS A 149 -13.21 11.20 -13.96
CA LYS A 149 -12.42 10.56 -15.04
C LYS A 149 -11.53 9.43 -14.54
N ALA A 150 -10.94 9.56 -13.35
CA ALA A 150 -10.15 8.50 -12.74
C ALA A 150 -11.04 7.29 -12.41
N SER A 151 -12.19 7.51 -11.77
CA SER A 151 -13.17 6.45 -11.50
C SER A 151 -13.60 5.71 -12.75
N GLN A 152 -13.90 6.42 -13.84
CA GLN A 152 -14.26 5.81 -15.12
C GLN A 152 -13.14 4.96 -15.69
N ARG A 153 -11.89 5.44 -15.66
CA ARG A 153 -10.73 4.68 -16.15
C ARG A 153 -10.49 3.39 -15.37
N VAL A 154 -10.70 3.42 -14.06
CA VAL A 154 -10.38 2.30 -13.16
C VAL A 154 -11.49 1.26 -13.12
N THR A 155 -12.74 1.72 -13.06
CA THR A 155 -13.90 0.83 -12.84
C THR A 155 -14.72 0.57 -14.10
N GLY A 156 -14.43 1.26 -15.20
CA GLY A 156 -15.27 1.26 -16.40
C GLY A 156 -16.55 2.10 -16.25
N THR A 157 -16.85 2.60 -15.05
CA THR A 157 -18.04 3.39 -14.74
C THR A 157 -17.67 4.73 -14.11
N SER A 158 -18.30 5.82 -14.57
CA SER A 158 -18.12 7.11 -13.90
C SER A 158 -18.98 7.15 -12.65
N ILE A 159 -18.40 7.56 -11.52
CA ILE A 159 -19.19 8.08 -10.40
C ILE A 159 -19.97 9.33 -10.84
N GLY A 160 -21.13 9.54 -10.21
CA GLY A 160 -21.91 10.75 -10.44
C GLY A 160 -21.25 11.98 -9.84
N ALA A 161 -21.69 13.15 -10.31
CA ALA A 161 -21.18 14.43 -9.85
C ALA A 161 -21.47 14.67 -8.35
N GLY A 162 -22.58 14.13 -7.83
CA GLY A 162 -22.93 14.24 -6.41
C GLY A 162 -21.98 13.45 -5.52
N GLU A 163 -21.62 12.23 -5.92
CA GLU A 163 -20.69 11.37 -5.20
C GLU A 163 -19.28 11.95 -5.21
N ALA A 164 -18.82 12.45 -6.37
CA ALA A 164 -17.53 13.11 -6.47
C ALA A 164 -17.43 14.32 -5.53
N GLU A 165 -18.50 15.12 -5.44
CA GLU A 165 -18.56 16.26 -4.53
C GLU A 165 -18.60 15.84 -3.06
N SER A 166 -19.33 14.77 -2.74
CA SER A 166 -19.36 14.20 -1.39
C SER A 166 -17.96 13.74 -0.94
N ILE A 167 -17.19 13.11 -1.82
CA ILE A 167 -15.81 12.69 -1.54
C ILE A 167 -14.94 13.91 -1.25
N LEU A 168 -14.96 14.93 -2.12
CA LEU A 168 -14.17 16.15 -1.93
C LEU A 168 -14.54 16.90 -0.64
N ARG A 169 -15.83 16.96 -0.32
CA ARG A 169 -16.32 17.58 0.92
C ARG A 169 -15.86 16.82 2.15
N THR A 170 -15.84 15.48 2.11
CA THR A 170 -15.35 14.65 3.21
C THR A 170 -13.84 14.82 3.40
N ALA A 171 -13.11 15.04 2.31
CA ALA A 171 -11.66 15.29 2.33
C ALA A 171 -11.29 16.70 2.82
N ALA A 172 -12.24 17.64 2.81
CA ALA A 172 -12.00 19.01 3.24
C ALA A 172 -12.05 19.10 4.77
N THR A 173 -10.89 19.15 5.40
CA THR A 173 -10.77 19.52 6.82
C THR A 173 -11.05 21.03 7.00
N ASN A 174 -11.57 21.40 8.19
CA ASN A 174 -12.06 22.74 8.53
C ASN A 174 -11.11 23.84 8.02
N ASN A 175 -11.58 24.63 7.04
CA ASN A 175 -10.93 25.79 6.40
C ASN A 175 -10.22 25.58 5.04
N SER A 176 -10.31 24.41 4.40
CA SER A 176 -9.84 24.24 3.01
C SER A 176 -10.97 24.40 1.98
N THR A 177 -10.64 24.90 0.79
CA THR A 177 -11.59 24.91 -0.34
C THR A 177 -11.99 23.48 -0.67
N TYR A 178 -13.30 23.25 -0.83
CA TYR A 178 -13.92 21.93 -1.04
C TYR A 178 -13.82 21.44 -2.49
N ASP A 179 -13.04 22.14 -3.33
CA ASP A 179 -13.02 21.92 -4.78
C ASP A 179 -11.92 20.96 -5.24
N THR A 180 -10.90 20.72 -4.40
CA THR A 180 -9.74 19.91 -4.76
C THR A 180 -9.27 18.95 -3.66
N LEU A 181 -8.77 17.80 -4.11
CA LEU A 181 -8.18 16.74 -3.31
C LEU A 181 -6.68 16.66 -3.63
N ASN A 182 -5.83 16.83 -2.61
CA ASN A 182 -4.39 16.57 -2.74
C ASN A 182 -4.03 15.23 -2.07
N PHE A 183 -2.77 14.81 -2.17
CA PHE A 183 -2.31 13.54 -1.61
C PHE A 183 -2.51 13.44 -0.08
N GLU A 184 -2.32 14.54 0.66
CA GLU A 184 -2.52 14.54 2.12
C GLU A 184 -3.98 14.30 2.48
N LYS A 185 -4.91 15.04 1.87
CA LYS A 185 -6.35 14.83 2.05
C LYS A 185 -6.77 13.41 1.64
N PHE A 186 -6.18 12.88 0.57
CA PHE A 186 -6.41 11.49 0.15
C PHE A 186 -5.95 10.47 1.20
N CYS A 187 -4.79 10.70 1.82
CA CYS A 187 -4.31 9.89 2.93
C CYS A 187 -5.20 10.02 4.17
N GLU A 188 -5.61 11.24 4.55
CA GLU A 188 -6.50 11.46 5.71
C GLU A 188 -7.82 10.70 5.58
N LEU A 189 -8.37 10.60 4.36
CA LEU A 189 -9.58 9.83 4.09
C LEU A 189 -9.40 8.31 4.28
N LEU A 190 -8.26 7.75 3.87
CA LEU A 190 -8.09 6.30 3.73
C LEU A 190 -7.27 5.67 4.85
N LEU A 191 -6.32 6.39 5.44
CA LEU A 191 -5.43 5.87 6.48
C LEU A 191 -6.17 5.28 7.68
N PRO A 192 -7.21 5.94 8.25
CA PRO A 192 -7.89 5.38 9.43
C PRO A 192 -8.45 3.99 9.17
N THR A 193 -9.03 3.75 8.00
CA THR A 193 -9.60 2.45 7.62
C THR A 193 -8.54 1.40 7.33
N LEU A 194 -7.39 1.79 6.80
CA LEU A 194 -6.33 0.87 6.36
C LEU A 194 -5.32 0.51 7.45
N THR A 195 -5.30 1.27 8.56
CA THR A 195 -4.36 1.08 9.68
C THR A 195 -5.03 0.53 10.95
N GLN A 196 -6.37 0.41 10.95
CA GLN A 196 -7.15 -0.21 12.01
C GLN A 196 -6.81 -1.71 12.16
N GLU A 197 -6.60 -2.12 13.40
CA GLU A 197 -6.46 -3.51 13.87
C GLU A 197 -7.60 -3.86 14.81
#